data_AF-A0A5B6YW30-F1
#
_entry.id   AF-A0A5B6YW30-F1
#
_cell.length_a   1.000
_cell.length_b   1.000
_cell.length_c   1.000
_cell.angle_alpha   90.00
_cell.angle_beta   90.00
_cell.angle_gamma   90.00
#
_symmetry.space_group_name_H-M   'P 1'
#
loop_
_entity.id
_entity.type
_entity.pdbx_description
1 polymer ?
#
loop_
_entity_poly.entity_id
_entity_poly.type
_entity_poly.pdbx_seq_one_letter_code
_entity_poly.pdbx_strand_id
1 'polypeptide(L)'
;FVDRVRFNHGLPCIQKFHLNCIDNIDPSRAYTWISVAIERGVQKLDIQIQSNLFLFSSYSFPRSLFTCPTLVVLKMALARLYNFPYSVHFPSLKILHVSLRYLGKQLAQNLFCNYPVLEDLFIRLEEVLASKEIIFDVSTPALKSLQIDFASDDDSIYSKNKILINAPILEYLTLKDDYLPCYFFKSPSSLVKADINVGDPYIKEHANQVFVLLKGISNVKFLCFGTCTMAVLNYADDGNLPLFPNVTHWSCMFTMAMDGKDYQTCSIACPILYFWY
;
A
#
# COMPACT_ATOMS: atom_id res chain seq x y z
N PHE A 1 -11.77 27.85 -13.99
CA PHE A 1 -12.98 27.72 -13.16
C PHE A 1 -12.65 27.86 -11.67
N VAL A 2 -11.64 27.17 -11.14
CA VAL A 2 -11.24 27.22 -9.71
C VAL A 2 -10.69 28.58 -9.26
N ASP A 3 -9.99 29.31 -10.15
CA ASP A 3 -9.37 30.61 -9.79
C ASP A 3 -10.39 31.74 -9.51
N ARG A 4 -11.70 31.52 -9.82
CA ARG A 4 -12.79 32.48 -9.51
C ARG A 4 -13.44 32.26 -8.13
N VAL A 5 -13.00 31.27 -7.37
CA VAL A 5 -13.68 30.81 -6.14
C VAL A 5 -13.16 31.54 -4.88
N ARG A 6 -12.18 32.45 -4.99
CA ARG A 6 -11.39 32.95 -3.86
C ARG A 6 -12.00 34.04 -2.96
N PHE A 7 -13.19 34.61 -3.21
CA PHE A 7 -13.61 35.81 -2.44
C PHE A 7 -15.09 35.91 -2.05
N ASN A 8 -15.83 34.83 -1.87
CA ASN A 8 -17.20 34.92 -1.36
C ASN A 8 -17.45 34.04 -0.13
N HIS A 9 -17.71 34.69 1.00
CA HIS A 9 -18.12 34.11 2.29
C HIS A 9 -19.50 33.39 2.25
N GLY A 10 -20.14 33.29 1.08
CA GLY A 10 -21.45 32.65 0.88
C GLY A 10 -21.41 31.38 0.01
N LEU A 11 -20.24 30.80 -0.26
CA LEU A 11 -20.15 29.58 -1.08
C LEU A 11 -20.40 28.32 -0.22
N PRO A 12 -21.15 27.33 -0.74
CA PRO A 12 -21.51 26.12 0.00
C PRO A 12 -20.27 25.29 0.39
N CYS A 13 -20.40 24.54 1.49
CA CYS A 13 -19.37 23.60 1.96
C CYS A 13 -18.97 22.64 0.83
N ILE A 14 -17.67 22.46 0.63
CA ILE A 14 -17.15 21.52 -0.36
C ILE A 14 -17.15 20.15 0.31
N GLN A 15 -18.06 19.25 -0.03
CA GLN A 15 -18.03 17.90 0.56
C GLN A 15 -16.98 17.00 -0.09
N LYS A 16 -16.76 17.15 -1.39
CA LYS A 16 -15.82 16.36 -2.18
C LYS A 16 -14.99 17.28 -3.06
N PHE A 17 -13.68 17.06 -3.09
CA PHE A 17 -12.76 17.75 -3.97
C PHE A 17 -11.88 16.73 -4.68
N HIS A 18 -11.84 16.81 -6.01
CA HIS A 18 -11.01 15.98 -6.84
C HIS A 18 -10.09 16.86 -7.70
N LEU A 19 -8.79 16.62 -7.61
CA LEU A 19 -7.76 17.25 -8.41
C LEU A 19 -7.09 16.17 -9.25
N ASN A 20 -7.34 16.16 -10.55
CA ASN A 20 -6.64 15.29 -11.49
C ASN A 20 -5.86 16.15 -12.48
N CYS A 21 -4.54 15.96 -12.54
CA CYS A 21 -3.64 16.67 -13.42
C CYS A 21 -2.64 15.67 -14.03
N ILE A 22 -2.63 15.61 -15.36
CA ILE A 22 -1.76 14.73 -16.16
C ILE A 22 -0.46 15.46 -16.54
N ASP A 23 -0.54 16.79 -16.69
CA ASP A 23 0.61 17.67 -16.91
C ASP A 23 0.85 18.49 -15.65
N ASN A 24 2.08 18.45 -15.14
CA ASN A 24 2.50 19.07 -13.87
C ASN A 24 1.79 20.40 -13.60
N ILE A 25 0.93 20.40 -12.57
CA ILE A 25 0.31 21.61 -12.06
C ILE A 25 1.34 22.42 -11.27
N ASP A 26 1.31 23.74 -11.39
CA ASP A 26 2.08 24.62 -10.51
C ASP A 26 1.77 24.25 -9.04
N PRO A 27 2.79 23.84 -8.25
CA PRO A 27 2.61 23.47 -6.84
C PRO A 27 1.89 24.55 -6.02
N SER A 28 2.08 25.84 -6.35
CA SER A 28 1.42 26.95 -5.66
C SER A 28 -0.11 26.95 -5.89
N ARG A 29 -0.55 26.55 -7.08
CA ARG A 29 -1.97 26.43 -7.43
C ARG A 29 -2.59 25.22 -6.74
N ALA A 30 -1.92 24.07 -6.77
CA ALA A 30 -2.37 22.87 -6.06
C ALA A 30 -2.52 23.16 -4.55
N TYR A 31 -1.52 23.79 -3.94
CA TYR A 31 -1.56 24.22 -2.55
C TYR A 31 -2.76 25.13 -2.26
N THR A 32 -2.99 26.14 -3.11
CA THR A 32 -4.10 27.09 -2.95
C THR A 32 -5.46 26.39 -3.02
N TRP A 33 -5.67 25.54 -4.03
CA TRP A 33 -6.96 24.87 -4.20
C TRP A 33 -7.26 23.88 -3.09
N ILE A 34 -6.25 23.14 -2.63
CA ILE A 34 -6.38 22.21 -1.50
C ILE A 34 -6.67 22.98 -0.20
N SER A 35 -6.00 24.12 0.02
CA SER A 35 -6.26 24.98 1.18
C SER A 35 -7.73 25.45 1.21
N VAL A 36 -8.25 25.92 0.07
CA VAL A 36 -9.66 26.33 -0.06
C VAL A 36 -10.62 25.16 0.20
N ALA A 37 -10.30 23.95 -0.26
CA ALA A 37 -11.12 22.77 0.01
C ALA A 37 -11.18 22.45 1.52
N ILE A 38 -10.03 22.50 2.19
CA ILE A 38 -9.92 22.25 3.64
C ILE A 38 -10.68 23.31 4.44
N GLU A 39 -10.49 24.59 4.12
CA GLU A 39 -11.19 25.71 4.76
C GLU A 39 -12.73 25.60 4.63
N ARG A 40 -13.21 24.90 3.60
CA ARG A 40 -14.64 24.68 3.34
C ARG A 40 -15.16 23.34 3.86
N GLY A 41 -14.38 22.66 4.71
CA GLY A 41 -14.82 21.45 5.40
C GLY A 41 -14.89 20.20 4.52
N VAL A 42 -13.90 20.01 3.65
CA VAL A 42 -13.83 18.85 2.76
C VAL A 42 -13.81 17.51 3.50
N GLN A 43 -14.75 16.64 3.12
CA GLN A 43 -14.85 15.29 3.66
C GLN A 43 -14.13 14.25 2.80
N LYS A 44 -14.14 14.43 1.47
CA LYS A 44 -13.45 13.54 0.54
C LYS A 44 -12.49 14.32 -0.33
N LEU A 45 -11.21 14.06 -0.18
CA LEU A 45 -10.16 14.67 -0.96
C LEU A 45 -9.46 13.60 -1.80
N ASP A 46 -9.45 13.79 -3.12
CA ASP A 46 -8.78 12.89 -4.06
C ASP A 46 -7.84 13.71 -4.96
N ILE A 47 -6.54 13.49 -4.81
CA ILE A 47 -5.49 14.22 -5.49
C ILE A 47 -4.69 13.24 -6.34
N GLN A 48 -4.76 13.41 -7.66
CA GLN A 48 -4.05 12.62 -8.65
C GLN A 48 -3.22 13.59 -9.48
N ILE A 49 -1.92 13.65 -9.21
CA ILE A 49 -1.01 14.49 -9.97
C ILE A 49 0.07 13.58 -10.56
N GLN A 50 -0.10 13.29 -11.84
CA GLN A 50 0.86 12.53 -12.62
C GLN A 50 1.88 13.51 -13.21
N SER A 51 3.16 13.13 -13.18
CA SER A 51 4.22 13.84 -13.88
C SER A 51 4.71 12.94 -15.01
N ASN A 52 4.44 13.33 -16.25
CA ASN A 52 4.90 12.63 -17.46
C ASN A 52 6.38 12.86 -17.78
N LEU A 53 7.10 13.64 -16.98
CA LEU A 53 8.48 14.02 -17.25
C LEU A 53 9.37 13.74 -16.04
N PHE A 54 10.65 13.46 -16.34
CA PHE A 54 11.81 13.29 -15.44
C PHE A 54 12.03 14.40 -14.38
N LEU A 55 11.09 15.35 -14.27
CA LEU A 55 11.03 16.35 -13.23
C LEU A 55 10.33 15.73 -12.01
N PHE A 56 11.11 15.47 -10.96
CA PHE A 56 10.64 15.08 -9.64
C PHE A 56 9.92 16.25 -8.96
N SER A 57 8.77 16.66 -9.50
CA SER A 57 7.95 17.72 -8.92
C SER A 57 7.53 17.30 -7.51
N SER A 58 8.02 18.05 -6.53
CA SER A 58 7.72 17.84 -5.13
C SER A 58 6.52 18.69 -4.75
N TYR A 59 5.45 18.07 -4.28
CA TYR A 59 4.27 18.78 -3.82
C TYR A 59 4.31 18.94 -2.30
N SER A 60 4.02 20.15 -1.85
CA SER A 60 3.75 20.44 -0.45
C SER A 60 2.27 20.73 -0.29
N PHE A 61 1.70 20.27 0.82
CA PHE A 61 0.30 20.52 1.16
C PHE A 61 0.21 21.34 2.45
N PRO A 62 -0.87 22.11 2.63
CA PRO A 62 -1.08 22.85 3.86
C PRO A 62 -1.10 21.90 5.06
N ARG A 63 -0.48 22.30 6.17
CA ARG A 63 -0.46 21.48 7.39
C ARG A 63 -1.87 21.15 7.91
N SER A 64 -2.83 22.04 7.66
CA SER A 64 -4.24 21.85 7.98
C SER A 64 -4.87 20.63 7.28
N LEU A 65 -4.28 20.13 6.20
CA LEU A 65 -4.70 18.88 5.57
C LEU A 65 -4.59 17.73 6.57
N PHE A 66 -3.42 17.62 7.21
CA PHE A 66 -3.01 16.53 8.10
C PHE A 66 -3.63 16.61 9.49
N THR A 67 -4.42 17.65 9.74
CA THR A 67 -5.18 17.86 10.98
C THR A 67 -6.66 18.16 10.71
N CYS A 68 -7.13 17.98 9.47
CA CYS A 68 -8.48 18.35 9.07
C CYS A 68 -9.53 17.48 9.78
N PRO A 69 -10.39 18.06 10.63
CA PRO A 69 -11.34 17.26 11.42
C PRO A 69 -12.52 16.73 10.60
N THR A 70 -12.77 17.31 9.43
CA THR A 70 -13.87 16.92 8.55
C THR A 70 -13.49 15.85 7.54
N LEU A 71 -12.19 15.59 7.35
CA LEU A 71 -11.68 14.70 6.32
C LEU A 71 -11.92 13.23 6.68
N VAL A 72 -12.75 12.57 5.88
CA VAL A 72 -13.14 11.16 6.03
C VAL A 72 -12.42 10.26 5.02
N VAL A 73 -12.15 10.78 3.82
CA VAL A 73 -11.48 10.06 2.74
C VAL A 73 -10.35 10.92 2.20
N LEU A 74 -9.13 10.39 2.21
CA LEU A 74 -7.96 10.98 1.59
C LEU A 74 -7.37 10.00 0.58
N LYS A 75 -7.35 10.40 -0.68
CA LYS A 75 -6.64 9.69 -1.75
C LYS A 75 -5.59 10.60 -2.36
N MET A 76 -4.37 10.12 -2.48
CA MET A 76 -3.24 10.86 -3.04
C MET A 76 -2.44 9.94 -3.96
N ALA A 77 -2.23 10.36 -5.20
CA ALA A 77 -1.34 9.72 -6.16
C ALA A 77 -0.40 10.79 -6.72
N LEU A 78 0.87 10.75 -6.34
CA LEU A 78 1.86 11.81 -6.58
C LEU A 78 3.24 11.21 -6.83
N ALA A 79 4.12 11.91 -7.54
CA ALA A 79 5.51 11.49 -7.66
C ALA A 79 6.25 11.55 -6.31
N ARG A 80 6.21 12.71 -5.63
CA ARG A 80 6.92 12.92 -4.35
C ARG A 80 6.16 13.88 -3.45
N LEU A 81 6.06 13.52 -2.17
CA LEU A 81 5.49 14.35 -1.12
C LEU A 81 6.62 15.00 -0.30
N TYR A 82 6.60 16.33 -0.20
CA TYR A 82 7.61 17.12 0.53
C TYR A 82 7.02 17.77 1.78
N ASN A 83 7.84 17.95 2.82
CA ASN A 83 7.46 18.59 4.08
C ASN A 83 6.26 17.95 4.79
N PHE A 84 6.21 16.62 4.84
CA PHE A 84 5.20 15.95 5.64
C PHE A 84 5.40 16.24 7.13
N PRO A 85 4.33 16.61 7.84
CA PRO A 85 4.48 16.99 9.23
C PRO A 85 4.92 15.81 10.09
N TYR A 86 5.67 16.12 11.15
CA TYR A 86 6.12 15.13 12.14
C TYR A 86 4.97 14.56 12.98
N SER A 87 3.86 15.29 13.07
CA SER A 87 2.65 14.86 13.76
C SER A 87 1.49 14.99 12.79
N VAL A 88 0.85 13.86 12.52
CA VAL A 88 -0.34 13.75 11.69
C VAL A 88 -1.46 13.28 12.57
N HIS A 89 -2.59 13.98 12.52
CA HIS A 89 -3.74 13.66 13.34
C HIS A 89 -5.01 13.77 12.51
N PHE A 90 -5.49 12.62 12.05
CA PHE A 90 -6.75 12.55 11.31
C PHE A 90 -7.86 11.97 12.20
N PRO A 91 -8.67 12.81 12.88
CA PRO A 91 -9.65 12.33 13.86
C PRO A 91 -10.84 11.60 13.21
N SER A 92 -11.12 11.87 11.94
CA SER A 92 -12.31 11.38 11.22
C SER A 92 -12.00 10.52 10.00
N LEU A 93 -10.71 10.27 9.72
CA LEU A 93 -10.28 9.62 8.48
C LEU A 93 -10.51 8.12 8.53
N LYS A 94 -11.41 7.66 7.68
CA LYS A 94 -11.77 6.25 7.54
C LYS A 94 -11.04 5.57 6.40
N ILE A 95 -10.68 6.31 5.35
CA ILE A 95 -10.07 5.77 4.14
C ILE A 95 -8.83 6.59 3.79
N LEU A 96 -7.67 5.94 3.73
CA LEU A 96 -6.40 6.54 3.32
C LEU A 96 -5.78 5.74 2.18
N HIS A 97 -5.71 6.33 0.99
CA HIS A 97 -5.07 5.73 -0.18
C HIS A 97 -3.91 6.62 -0.60
N VAL A 98 -2.69 6.08 -0.61
CA VAL A 98 -1.49 6.84 -0.93
C VAL A 98 -0.65 6.06 -1.93
N SER A 99 -0.47 6.62 -3.12
CA SER A 99 0.43 6.13 -4.16
C SER A 99 1.55 7.16 -4.34
N LEU A 100 2.78 6.76 -4.06
CA LEU A 100 3.95 7.61 -4.19
C LEU A 100 4.98 6.93 -5.07
N ARG A 101 5.62 7.67 -5.97
CA ARG A 101 6.81 7.14 -6.64
C ARG A 101 7.95 7.04 -5.65
N TYR A 102 8.25 8.13 -4.95
CA TYR A 102 9.36 8.20 -4.02
C TYR A 102 8.91 8.44 -2.57
N LEU A 103 9.42 7.61 -1.64
CA LEU A 103 9.19 7.75 -0.20
C LEU A 103 10.45 8.19 0.56
N GLY A 104 10.41 9.37 1.17
CA GLY A 104 11.46 9.77 2.12
C GLY A 104 11.33 9.05 3.47
N LYS A 105 12.46 8.76 4.14
CA LYS A 105 12.48 8.07 5.45
C LYS A 105 11.57 8.68 6.52
N GLN A 106 11.54 10.01 6.63
CA GLN A 106 10.68 10.70 7.60
C GLN A 106 9.20 10.52 7.25
N LEU A 107 8.86 10.49 5.96
CA LEU A 107 7.51 10.21 5.48
C LEU A 107 7.10 8.79 5.89
N ALA A 108 8.00 7.83 5.71
CA ALA A 108 7.77 6.41 6.00
C ALA A 108 7.39 6.16 7.46
N GLN A 109 7.99 6.88 8.42
CA GLN A 109 7.65 6.71 9.83
C GLN A 109 6.30 7.33 10.19
N ASN A 110 5.94 8.44 9.53
CA ASN A 110 4.75 9.21 9.90
C ASN A 110 3.48 8.79 9.14
N LEU A 111 3.63 8.23 7.93
CA LEU A 111 2.52 7.77 7.10
C LEU A 111 1.80 6.57 7.71
N PHE A 112 2.51 5.78 8.51
CA PHE A 112 2.01 4.55 9.11
C PHE A 112 1.49 4.76 10.55
N CYS A 113 1.50 6.00 11.08
CA CYS A 113 1.06 6.26 12.44
C CYS A 113 -0.39 5.82 12.74
N ASN A 114 -0.65 5.54 14.03
CA ASN A 114 -1.92 5.06 14.55
C ASN A 114 -3.09 6.03 14.26
N TYR A 115 -3.88 5.69 13.25
CA TYR A 115 -5.16 6.34 12.97
C TYR A 115 -6.30 5.57 13.67
N PRO A 116 -6.92 6.13 14.73
CA PRO A 116 -7.81 5.36 15.60
C PRO A 116 -9.12 4.90 14.92
N VAL A 117 -9.56 5.60 13.88
CA VAL A 117 -10.83 5.35 13.17
C VAL A 117 -10.65 4.90 11.72
N LEU A 118 -9.41 4.61 11.30
CA LEU A 118 -9.11 4.21 9.92
C LEU A 118 -9.61 2.79 9.67
N GLU A 119 -10.44 2.63 8.63
CA GLU A 119 -11.08 1.37 8.26
C GLU A 119 -10.45 0.74 7.01
N ASP A 120 -9.90 1.55 6.09
CA ASP A 120 -9.29 1.12 4.83
C ASP A 120 -7.99 1.87 4.54
N LEU A 121 -6.90 1.10 4.32
CA LEU A 121 -5.57 1.61 4.03
C LEU A 121 -5.03 0.98 2.75
N PHE A 122 -4.71 1.82 1.77
CA PHE A 122 -3.98 1.45 0.56
C PHE A 122 -2.68 2.26 0.47
N ILE A 123 -1.56 1.57 0.32
CA ILE A 123 -0.25 2.21 0.13
C ILE A 123 0.43 1.57 -1.08
N ARG A 124 0.81 2.41 -2.05
CA ARG A 124 1.63 2.03 -3.19
C ARG A 124 2.91 2.85 -3.22
N LEU A 125 4.05 2.19 -3.29
CA LEU A 125 5.37 2.83 -3.38
C LEU A 125 6.11 2.25 -4.59
N GLU A 126 6.48 3.08 -5.56
CA GLU A 126 7.18 2.60 -6.77
C GLU A 126 8.71 2.48 -6.58
N GLU A 127 9.31 3.31 -5.73
CA GLU A 127 10.75 3.33 -5.44
C GLU A 127 10.98 3.42 -3.93
N VAL A 128 11.19 2.26 -3.28
CA VAL A 128 11.54 2.19 -1.86
C VAL A 128 13.07 2.29 -1.68
N LEU A 129 13.63 3.50 -1.77
CA LEU A 129 15.07 3.71 -1.52
C LEU A 129 15.38 3.62 -0.02
N ALA A 130 15.94 2.51 0.45
CA ALA A 130 16.37 2.39 1.83
C ALA A 130 17.76 1.75 1.95
N SER A 131 18.79 2.60 1.99
CA SER A 131 20.15 2.22 2.42
C SER A 131 20.24 1.81 3.91
N LYS A 132 19.15 1.97 4.67
CA LYS A 132 19.02 1.62 6.10
C LYS A 132 17.63 1.06 6.37
N GLU A 133 17.56 0.08 7.27
CA GLU A 133 16.31 -0.54 7.75
C GLU A 133 15.27 0.50 8.19
N ILE A 134 14.05 0.36 7.65
CA ILE A 134 12.85 1.12 8.03
C ILE A 134 11.83 0.16 8.64
N ILE A 135 11.22 0.57 9.74
CA ILE A 135 10.09 -0.14 10.35
C ILE A 135 8.83 0.63 10.00
N PHE A 136 7.91 -0.05 9.33
CA PHE A 136 6.56 0.40 9.03
C PHE A 136 5.62 -0.20 10.06
N ASP A 137 5.05 0.61 10.94
CA ASP A 137 4.16 0.16 12.01
C ASP A 137 2.70 0.47 11.67
N VAL A 138 1.95 -0.51 11.17
CA VAL A 138 0.51 -0.41 10.92
C VAL A 138 -0.25 -0.85 12.17
N SER A 139 -0.33 0.04 13.17
CA SER A 139 -1.05 -0.20 14.44
C SER A 139 -2.38 0.56 14.48
N THR A 140 -3.36 0.08 13.72
CA THR A 140 -4.67 0.73 13.54
C THR A 140 -5.82 -0.18 13.99
N PRO A 141 -6.47 0.11 15.14
CA PRO A 141 -7.41 -0.83 15.77
C PRO A 141 -8.72 -1.01 15.01
N ALA A 142 -9.11 -0.03 14.18
CA ALA A 142 -10.34 -0.05 13.39
C ALA A 142 -10.16 -0.58 11.96
N LEU A 143 -8.94 -0.99 11.58
CA LEU A 143 -8.60 -1.33 10.21
C LEU A 143 -9.20 -2.66 9.79
N LYS A 144 -10.00 -2.64 8.72
CA LYS A 144 -10.67 -3.81 8.13
C LYS A 144 -10.03 -4.24 6.80
N SER A 145 -9.45 -3.31 6.06
CA SER A 145 -8.82 -3.55 4.76
C SER A 145 -7.41 -2.94 4.73
N LEU A 146 -6.42 -3.76 4.39
CA LEU A 146 -5.03 -3.35 4.20
C LEU A 146 -4.53 -3.82 2.84
N GLN A 147 -4.03 -2.86 2.05
CA GLN A 147 -3.39 -3.12 0.78
C GLN A 147 -2.03 -2.44 0.73
N ILE A 148 -0.98 -3.23 0.50
CA ILE A 148 0.40 -2.77 0.37
C ILE A 148 0.91 -3.22 -1.00
N ASP A 149 1.38 -2.27 -1.80
CA ASP A 149 1.94 -2.46 -3.13
C ASP A 149 3.31 -1.78 -3.20
N PHE A 150 4.36 -2.53 -2.93
CA PHE A 150 5.73 -2.02 -2.97
C PHE A 150 6.42 -2.53 -4.21
N ALA A 151 7.06 -1.64 -4.96
CA ALA A 151 7.93 -1.98 -6.06
C ALA A 151 9.34 -1.42 -5.78
N SER A 152 10.33 -2.07 -6.38
CA SER A 152 11.73 -1.69 -6.32
C SER A 152 12.35 -1.83 -7.70
N ASP A 153 13.00 -0.77 -8.17
CA ASP A 153 13.86 -0.80 -9.36
C ASP A 153 15.29 -1.30 -9.03
N ASP A 154 15.60 -1.56 -7.76
CA ASP A 154 16.92 -2.00 -7.31
C ASP A 154 17.00 -3.54 -7.22
N ASP A 155 18.03 -4.13 -7.85
CA ASP A 155 18.37 -5.57 -7.84
C ASP A 155 18.83 -6.07 -6.45
N SER A 156 18.53 -5.32 -5.38
CA SER A 156 18.99 -5.64 -4.05
C SER A 156 18.26 -6.88 -3.53
N ILE A 157 19.03 -7.91 -3.23
CA ILE A 157 18.55 -9.26 -2.93
C ILE A 157 17.72 -9.32 -1.63
N TYR A 158 17.82 -8.32 -0.74
CA TYR A 158 17.05 -8.30 0.51
C TYR A 158 16.79 -6.89 1.02
N SER A 159 15.53 -6.62 1.34
CA SER A 159 15.23 -5.50 2.23
C SER A 159 15.33 -5.91 3.69
N LYS A 160 15.96 -5.03 4.48
CA LYS A 160 15.93 -5.12 5.94
C LYS A 160 14.68 -4.50 6.53
N ASN A 161 13.80 -3.93 5.70
CA ASN A 161 12.58 -3.29 6.18
C ASN A 161 11.68 -4.29 6.87
N LYS A 162 10.94 -3.78 7.86
CA LYS A 162 9.99 -4.58 8.65
C LYS A 162 8.63 -3.92 8.56
N ILE A 163 7.60 -4.72 8.38
CA ILE A 163 6.22 -4.25 8.40
C ILE A 163 5.54 -4.94 9.57
N LEU A 164 5.26 -4.17 10.62
CA LEU A 164 4.50 -4.62 11.77
C LEU A 164 3.02 -4.31 11.52
N ILE A 165 2.18 -5.33 11.56
CA ILE A 165 0.74 -5.21 11.34
C ILE A 165 0.03 -5.62 12.64
N ASN A 166 -0.58 -4.64 13.29
CA ASN A 166 -1.37 -4.80 14.51
C ASN A 166 -2.76 -4.20 14.28
N ALA A 167 -3.59 -4.99 13.59
CA ALA A 167 -4.96 -4.64 13.21
C ALA A 167 -5.88 -5.82 13.59
N PRO A 168 -6.45 -5.82 14.82
CA PRO A 168 -7.14 -6.97 15.38
C PRO A 168 -8.45 -7.34 14.65
N ILE A 169 -9.06 -6.40 13.93
CA ILE A 169 -10.29 -6.61 13.16
C ILE A 169 -10.04 -6.63 11.64
N LEU A 170 -8.78 -6.81 11.21
CA LEU A 170 -8.44 -6.86 9.79
C LEU A 170 -9.14 -8.05 9.12
N GLU A 171 -9.93 -7.79 8.08
CA GLU A 171 -10.70 -8.79 7.34
C GLU A 171 -10.07 -9.10 5.97
N TYR A 172 -9.48 -8.09 5.32
CA TYR A 172 -8.93 -8.17 3.97
C TYR A 172 -7.47 -7.70 3.95
N LEU A 173 -6.60 -8.55 3.39
CA LEU A 173 -5.19 -8.26 3.20
C LEU A 173 -4.83 -8.44 1.72
N THR A 174 -4.13 -7.47 1.14
CA THR A 174 -3.49 -7.59 -0.16
C THR A 174 -2.04 -7.14 -0.06
N LEU A 175 -1.12 -7.99 -0.45
CA LEU A 175 0.31 -7.70 -0.49
C LEU A 175 0.84 -7.92 -1.91
N LYS A 176 1.44 -6.90 -2.49
CA LYS A 176 2.15 -6.93 -3.77
C LYS A 176 3.54 -6.34 -3.55
N ASP A 177 4.57 -7.10 -3.87
CA ASP A 177 5.92 -6.76 -3.44
C ASP A 177 6.98 -7.59 -4.16
N ASP A 178 7.98 -6.96 -4.74
CA ASP A 178 9.09 -7.64 -5.43
C ASP A 178 10.30 -7.91 -4.50
N TYR A 179 10.52 -7.11 -3.46
CA TYR A 179 11.75 -7.17 -2.65
C TYR A 179 11.61 -7.86 -1.28
N LEU A 180 10.37 -8.11 -0.82
CA LEU A 180 10.02 -8.95 0.35
C LEU A 180 10.62 -8.50 1.72
N PRO A 181 10.14 -7.41 2.34
CA PRO A 181 10.41 -7.07 3.73
C PRO A 181 9.85 -8.14 4.69
N CYS A 182 10.33 -8.10 5.92
CA CYS A 182 9.81 -8.98 6.97
C CYS A 182 8.42 -8.50 7.44
N TYR A 183 7.39 -9.28 7.15
CA TYR A 183 6.02 -9.05 7.64
C TYR A 183 5.81 -9.70 9.00
N PHE A 184 5.36 -8.93 9.98
CA PHE A 184 5.02 -9.38 11.33
C PHE A 184 3.56 -9.11 11.63
N PHE A 185 2.78 -10.16 11.85
CA PHE A 185 1.36 -10.06 12.16
C PHE A 185 1.12 -10.27 13.65
N LYS A 186 0.41 -9.33 14.28
CA LYS A 186 -0.08 -9.47 15.65
C LYS A 186 -1.56 -9.81 15.64
N SER A 187 -1.89 -11.05 16.00
CA SER A 187 -3.26 -11.57 16.14
C SER A 187 -4.17 -11.39 14.91
N PRO A 188 -3.89 -12.04 13.77
CA PRO A 188 -4.72 -11.95 12.56
C PRO A 188 -5.95 -12.86 12.62
N SER A 189 -6.58 -13.01 13.80
CA SER A 189 -7.71 -13.94 14.00
C SER A 189 -8.96 -13.57 13.20
N SER A 190 -9.07 -12.31 12.81
CA SER A 190 -10.23 -11.78 12.06
C SER A 190 -10.02 -11.84 10.54
N LEU A 191 -8.84 -12.23 10.06
CA LEU A 191 -8.50 -12.16 8.64
C LEU A 191 -9.27 -13.21 7.85
N VAL A 192 -10.10 -12.75 6.92
CA VAL A 192 -10.98 -13.60 6.10
C VAL A 192 -10.33 -13.92 4.77
N LYS A 193 -9.76 -12.91 4.11
CA LYS A 193 -9.18 -13.03 2.77
C LYS A 193 -7.78 -12.44 2.73
N ALA A 194 -6.86 -13.18 2.10
CA ALA A 194 -5.53 -12.70 1.76
C ALA A 194 -5.25 -12.92 0.26
N ASP A 195 -4.73 -11.88 -0.39
CA ASP A 195 -4.22 -11.92 -1.77
C ASP A 195 -2.73 -11.54 -1.76
N ILE A 196 -1.88 -12.52 -2.01
CA ILE A 196 -0.43 -12.42 -1.79
C ILE A 196 0.29 -12.62 -3.12
N ASN A 197 0.94 -11.57 -3.60
CA ASN A 197 1.85 -11.61 -4.75
C ASN A 197 3.18 -10.91 -4.38
N VAL A 198 3.91 -11.56 -3.50
CA VAL A 198 5.19 -11.11 -2.96
C VAL A 198 6.36 -11.97 -3.42
N GLY A 199 7.56 -11.40 -3.38
CA GLY A 199 8.84 -12.04 -3.64
C GLY A 199 9.26 -11.96 -5.11
N ASP A 200 10.54 -12.24 -5.37
CA ASP A 200 11.12 -12.22 -6.70
C ASP A 200 11.27 -13.67 -7.20
N PRO A 201 10.66 -14.04 -8.35
CA PRO A 201 10.76 -15.40 -8.91
C PRO A 201 12.20 -15.86 -9.20
N TYR A 202 13.17 -14.95 -9.27
CA TYR A 202 14.57 -15.24 -9.53
C TYR A 202 15.41 -15.40 -8.25
N ILE A 203 14.87 -15.07 -7.07
CA ILE A 203 15.57 -15.14 -5.78
C ILE A 203 15.03 -16.30 -4.94
N LYS A 204 15.79 -17.40 -4.84
CA LYS A 204 15.35 -18.63 -4.14
C LYS A 204 15.18 -18.42 -2.66
N GLU A 205 16.00 -17.55 -2.08
CA GLU A 205 16.09 -17.29 -0.66
C GLU A 205 14.85 -16.59 -0.11
N HIS A 206 14.03 -15.99 -0.99
CA HIS A 206 12.72 -15.43 -0.63
C HIS A 206 11.74 -16.50 -0.13
N ALA A 207 11.93 -17.78 -0.48
CA ALA A 207 11.01 -18.86 -0.08
C ALA A 207 10.80 -18.92 1.44
N ASN A 208 11.88 -18.81 2.22
CA ASN A 208 11.80 -18.86 3.68
C ASN A 208 11.02 -17.67 4.26
N GLN A 209 11.18 -16.47 3.70
CA GLN A 209 10.47 -15.28 4.14
C GLN A 209 8.98 -15.34 3.77
N VAL A 210 8.67 -15.83 2.57
CA VAL A 210 7.28 -16.14 2.18
C VAL A 210 6.67 -17.11 3.18
N PHE A 211 7.39 -18.15 3.62
CA PHE A 211 6.85 -19.06 4.64
C PHE A 211 6.57 -18.43 5.99
N VAL A 212 7.43 -17.53 6.45
CA VAL A 212 7.18 -16.77 7.68
C VAL A 212 5.92 -15.92 7.54
N LEU A 213 5.73 -15.24 6.41
CA LEU A 213 4.53 -14.47 6.10
C LEU A 213 3.29 -15.37 6.12
N LEU A 214 3.34 -16.50 5.40
CA LEU A 214 2.23 -17.43 5.28
C LEU A 214 1.82 -18.05 6.62
N LYS A 215 2.78 -18.42 7.47
CA LYS A 215 2.51 -18.86 8.85
C LYS A 215 1.74 -17.78 9.63
N GLY A 216 2.11 -16.52 9.44
CA GLY A 216 1.44 -15.36 10.02
C GLY A 216 -0.03 -15.25 9.64
N ILE A 217 -0.43 -15.66 8.44
CA ILE A 217 -1.82 -15.54 7.93
C ILE A 217 -2.56 -16.88 7.80
N SER A 218 -2.10 -17.91 8.50
CA SER A 218 -2.60 -19.30 8.38
C SER A 218 -4.11 -19.51 8.64
N ASN A 219 -4.79 -18.55 9.28
CA ASN A 219 -6.20 -18.66 9.66
C ASN A 219 -7.20 -18.15 8.61
N VAL A 220 -6.75 -17.72 7.43
CA VAL A 220 -7.64 -17.17 6.40
C VAL A 220 -8.59 -18.22 5.81
N LYS A 221 -9.76 -17.75 5.34
CA LYS A 221 -10.75 -18.58 4.63
C LYS A 221 -10.51 -18.61 3.13
N PHE A 222 -10.06 -17.49 2.58
CA PHE A 222 -9.80 -17.28 1.15
C PHE A 222 -8.34 -16.86 0.98
N LEU A 223 -7.54 -17.69 0.33
CA LEU A 223 -6.14 -17.39 0.05
C LEU A 223 -5.91 -17.39 -1.46
N CYS A 224 -5.36 -16.29 -1.96
CA CYS A 224 -4.97 -16.15 -3.37
C CYS A 224 -3.47 -15.92 -3.47
N PHE A 225 -2.83 -16.61 -4.41
CA PHE A 225 -1.43 -16.37 -4.76
C PHE A 225 -1.32 -15.78 -6.16
N GLY A 226 -0.49 -14.75 -6.29
CA GLY A 226 -0.04 -14.27 -7.58
C GLY A 226 1.16 -15.07 -8.10
N THR A 227 1.54 -14.75 -9.34
CA THR A 227 2.59 -15.46 -10.09
C THR A 227 3.95 -15.42 -9.40
N CYS A 228 4.33 -14.30 -8.80
CA CYS A 228 5.65 -14.14 -8.18
C CYS A 228 5.79 -15.05 -6.95
N THR A 229 4.79 -15.03 -6.07
CA THR A 229 4.77 -15.90 -4.88
C THR A 229 4.78 -17.37 -5.25
N MET A 230 4.00 -17.78 -6.25
CA MET A 230 3.98 -19.17 -6.71
C MET A 230 5.34 -19.62 -7.24
N ALA A 231 6.03 -18.77 -8.00
CA ALA A 231 7.36 -19.07 -8.52
C ALA A 231 8.38 -19.22 -7.37
N VAL A 232 8.34 -18.31 -6.38
CA VAL A 232 9.20 -18.38 -5.19
C VAL A 232 8.94 -19.66 -4.39
N LEU A 233 7.67 -20.04 -4.23
CA LEU A 233 7.28 -21.25 -3.51
C LEU A 233 7.76 -22.54 -4.19
N ASN A 234 8.03 -22.56 -5.50
CA ASN A 234 8.61 -23.72 -6.18
C ASN A 234 10.05 -24.04 -5.72
N TYR A 235 10.73 -23.11 -5.05
CA TYR A 235 12.05 -23.37 -4.45
C TYR A 235 11.98 -23.99 -3.07
N ALA A 236 10.78 -24.19 -2.53
CA ALA A 236 10.59 -24.72 -1.20
C ALA A 236 10.94 -26.20 -1.10
N ASP A 237 11.44 -26.57 0.08
CA ASP A 237 11.51 -27.96 0.50
C ASP A 237 10.15 -28.35 1.11
N ASP A 238 9.56 -29.45 0.63
CA ASP A 238 8.16 -29.85 0.86
C ASP A 238 7.79 -29.95 2.35
N GLY A 239 8.78 -30.18 3.23
CA GLY A 239 8.56 -30.35 4.67
C GLY A 239 8.27 -29.07 5.48
N ASN A 240 8.40 -27.87 4.89
CA ASN A 240 8.30 -26.59 5.62
C ASN A 240 7.07 -25.73 5.28
N LEU A 241 6.18 -26.24 4.41
CA LEU A 241 4.97 -25.54 4.01
C LEU A 241 4.03 -25.30 5.20
N PRO A 242 3.60 -24.05 5.46
CA PRO A 242 2.59 -23.78 6.47
C PRO A 242 1.28 -24.48 6.13
N LEU A 243 0.67 -25.11 7.14
CA LEU A 243 -0.67 -25.66 7.03
C LEU A 243 -1.70 -24.55 7.19
N PHE A 244 -2.75 -24.59 6.39
CA PHE A 244 -3.85 -23.64 6.42
C PHE A 244 -5.16 -24.37 6.72
N PRO A 245 -5.42 -24.69 8.00
CA PRO A 245 -6.53 -25.57 8.38
C PRO A 245 -7.91 -24.97 8.11
N ASN A 246 -8.00 -23.65 7.92
CA ASN A 246 -9.27 -22.92 7.77
C ASN A 246 -9.53 -22.44 6.33
N VAL A 247 -8.62 -22.72 5.38
CA VAL A 247 -8.80 -22.31 3.98
C VAL A 247 -9.90 -23.17 3.36
N THR A 248 -10.96 -22.51 2.87
CA THR A 248 -12.08 -23.17 2.19
C THR A 248 -12.04 -22.95 0.68
N HIS A 249 -11.36 -21.89 0.24
CA HIS A 249 -11.23 -21.51 -1.15
C HIS A 249 -9.80 -21.03 -1.41
N TRP A 250 -9.15 -21.68 -2.37
CA TRP A 250 -7.82 -21.34 -2.84
C TRP A 250 -7.89 -21.01 -4.32
N SER A 251 -7.21 -19.95 -4.75
CA SER A 251 -7.08 -19.64 -6.17
C SER A 251 -5.70 -19.09 -6.50
N CYS A 252 -5.17 -19.49 -7.65
CA CYS A 252 -3.92 -18.98 -8.18
C CYS A 252 -4.24 -18.06 -9.36
N MET A 253 -3.86 -16.79 -9.26
CA MET A 253 -3.99 -15.85 -10.36
C MET A 253 -2.72 -15.88 -11.20
N PHE A 254 -2.83 -16.40 -12.42
CA PHE A 254 -1.80 -16.28 -13.43
C PHE A 254 -1.98 -14.96 -14.18
N THR A 255 -1.29 -13.91 -13.75
CA THR A 255 -1.14 -12.68 -14.54
C THR A 255 0.17 -12.72 -15.30
N MET A 256 0.09 -12.97 -16.60
CA MET A 256 1.24 -12.87 -17.51
C MET A 256 1.46 -11.39 -17.87
N ALA A 257 2.53 -10.78 -17.37
CA ALA A 257 3.07 -9.55 -17.96
C ALA A 257 4.07 -9.96 -19.05
N MET A 258 3.79 -9.57 -20.29
CA MET A 258 4.60 -9.93 -21.46
C MET A 258 5.79 -8.99 -21.62
N ASP A 259 7.01 -9.51 -21.50
CA ASP A 259 8.22 -8.91 -22.07
C ASP A 259 9.02 -9.97 -22.86
N GLY A 260 8.55 -10.24 -24.07
CA GLY A 260 9.44 -10.30 -25.24
C GLY A 260 10.44 -11.44 -25.46
N LYS A 261 10.57 -12.50 -24.65
CA LYS A 261 11.44 -13.65 -25.01
C LYS A 261 10.90 -15.02 -24.60
N ASP A 262 10.60 -15.82 -25.63
CA ASP A 262 10.43 -17.28 -25.76
C ASP A 262 9.78 -18.10 -24.63
N TYR A 263 8.71 -18.81 -25.04
CA TYR A 263 7.75 -19.52 -24.20
C TYR A 263 8.12 -20.99 -24.01
N GLN A 264 8.11 -21.47 -22.77
CA GLN A 264 7.70 -22.83 -22.48
C GLN A 264 6.57 -22.78 -21.45
N THR A 265 5.40 -23.29 -21.86
CA THR A 265 4.28 -23.63 -20.98
C THR A 265 4.72 -24.75 -20.05
N CYS A 266 5.25 -24.38 -18.89
CA CYS A 266 5.40 -25.32 -17.80
C CYS A 266 4.05 -25.38 -17.05
N SER A 267 3.19 -26.30 -17.50
CA SER A 267 2.22 -26.94 -16.60
C SER A 267 3.02 -27.76 -15.59
N ILE A 268 3.71 -27.07 -14.68
CA ILE A 268 4.22 -27.73 -13.49
C ILE A 268 3.00 -27.84 -12.60
N ALA A 269 2.42 -29.03 -12.54
CA ALA A 269 1.60 -29.44 -11.42
C ALA A 269 2.39 -29.09 -10.16
N CYS A 270 1.99 -28.01 -9.48
CA CYS A 270 2.71 -27.52 -8.32
C CYS A 270 2.63 -28.62 -7.24
N PRO A 271 3.75 -29.25 -6.82
CA PRO A 271 3.74 -30.33 -5.82
C PRO A 271 3.08 -29.89 -4.52
N ILE A 272 3.10 -28.59 -4.27
CA ILE A 272 2.46 -27.91 -3.15
C ILE A 272 0.95 -28.18 -3.09
N LEU A 273 0.26 -28.43 -4.22
CA LEU A 273 -1.17 -28.71 -4.24
C LEU A 273 -1.57 -29.98 -3.45
N TYR A 274 -0.65 -30.92 -3.25
CA TYR A 274 -0.92 -32.17 -2.52
C TYR A 274 -0.78 -32.06 -1.01
N PHE A 275 -0.21 -30.97 -0.48
CA PHE A 275 0.04 -30.79 0.96
C PHE A 275 -1.06 -30.00 1.69
N TRP A 276 -2.09 -29.57 0.96
CA TRP A 276 -3.14 -28.67 1.47
C TRP A 276 -4.52 -29.33 1.49
N TYR A 277 -4.55 -30.66 1.36
CA TYR A 277 -5.72 -31.54 1.55
C TYR A 277 -5.47 -32.52 2.69
#